data_AF-A0A804L8Z6-F1
#
_entry.id   AF-A0A804L8Z6-F1
#
_cell.length_a   1.000
_cell.length_b   1.000
_cell.length_c   1.000
_cell.angle_alpha   90.00
_cell.angle_beta   90.00
_cell.angle_gamma   90.00
#
_symmetry.space_group_name_H-M   'P 1'
#
loop_
_entity.id
_entity.type
_entity.pdbx_description
1 polymer ?
#
loop_
_entity_poly.entity_id
_entity_poly.type
_entity_poly.pdbx_seq_one_letter_code
_entity_poly.pdbx_strand_id
1 'polypeptide(L)'
;MLQATGEDFSVEPAESRRPFRALLDVGLVRTTTGNRVFGALKGALDGGLDIPHSDKRDEKQLDAEVHRNYIFGGHVASYVKTLMEDEPEKYQVHFSEYIKRGIEPDDMEEMYKKVHAAIHADPTTIKSTKQPPKEHRRFNLKKLTYEERKAKLIERLNALNASADANEDEDDE
;
A
#
# COMPACT_ATOMS: atom_id res chain seq x y z
N MET A 1 -27.43 -10.23 -1.99
CA MET A 1 -26.14 -9.52 -2.00
C MET A 1 -26.08 -8.77 -3.32
N LEU A 2 -25.67 -7.50 -3.33
CA LEU A 2 -25.35 -6.82 -4.58
C LEU A 2 -24.10 -7.52 -5.14
N GLN A 3 -24.24 -8.18 -6.27
CA GLN A 3 -23.13 -8.89 -6.90
C GLN A 3 -22.23 -7.86 -7.57
N ALA A 4 -20.90 -7.97 -7.41
CA ALA A 4 -19.98 -7.13 -8.16
C ALA A 4 -20.01 -7.54 -9.64
N THR A 5 -20.90 -6.91 -10.42
CA THR A 5 -21.12 -7.18 -11.85
C THR A 5 -20.11 -6.46 -12.74
N GLY A 6 -19.45 -5.42 -12.23
CA GLY A 6 -18.57 -4.55 -13.01
C GLY A 6 -19.31 -3.44 -13.78
N GLU A 7 -20.63 -3.40 -13.69
CA GLU A 7 -21.46 -2.35 -14.31
C GLU A 7 -21.39 -1.05 -13.51
N ASP A 8 -21.63 0.09 -14.16
CA ASP A 8 -21.73 1.36 -13.46
C ASP A 8 -22.87 1.33 -12.43
N PHE A 9 -22.60 1.84 -11.23
CA PHE A 9 -23.56 1.87 -10.13
C PHE A 9 -23.50 3.21 -9.42
N SER A 10 -24.61 3.93 -9.47
CA SER A 10 -24.84 5.14 -8.70
C SER A 10 -25.99 4.90 -7.73
N VAL A 11 -25.79 5.28 -6.46
CA VAL A 11 -26.80 5.06 -5.43
C VAL A 11 -27.91 6.10 -5.57
N GLU A 12 -29.07 5.65 -6.02
CA GLU A 12 -30.23 6.52 -6.12
C GLU A 12 -30.77 6.92 -4.73
N PRO A 13 -31.20 8.18 -4.54
CA PRO A 13 -31.77 8.63 -3.28
C PRO A 13 -33.13 7.95 -3.05
N ALA A 14 -33.19 7.08 -2.04
CA ALA A 14 -34.46 6.53 -1.55
C ALA A 14 -35.30 7.60 -0.83
N GLU A 15 -36.58 7.31 -0.56
CA GLU A 15 -37.47 8.15 0.28
C GLU A 15 -36.96 8.33 1.71
N SER A 16 -35.99 7.50 2.12
CA SER A 16 -35.35 7.55 3.43
C SER A 16 -34.12 8.47 3.42
N ARG A 17 -33.14 8.18 4.29
CA ARG A 17 -31.94 9.02 4.42
C ARG A 17 -31.15 9.00 3.11
N ARG A 18 -30.75 10.20 2.67
CA ARG A 18 -29.91 10.36 1.48
C ARG A 18 -28.61 9.56 1.60
N PRO A 19 -28.10 8.97 0.49
CA PRO A 19 -26.80 8.33 0.45
C PRO A 19 -25.68 9.24 0.95
N PHE A 20 -24.63 8.65 1.52
CA PHE A 20 -23.49 9.43 1.98
C PHE A 20 -22.70 9.91 0.77
N ARG A 21 -22.68 11.23 0.56
CA ARG A 21 -21.95 11.83 -0.54
C ARG A 21 -20.49 12.05 -0.19
N ALA A 22 -19.59 11.53 -1.00
CA ALA A 22 -18.14 11.69 -0.86
C ALA A 22 -17.51 12.18 -2.17
N LEU A 23 -16.27 12.68 -2.08
CA LEU A 23 -15.46 13.08 -3.23
C LEU A 23 -14.19 12.22 -3.25
N LEU A 24 -13.81 11.76 -4.44
CA LEU A 24 -12.56 11.03 -4.62
C LEU A 24 -11.37 12.00 -4.63
N ASP A 25 -10.49 11.87 -3.64
CA ASP A 25 -9.19 12.55 -3.63
C ASP A 25 -8.10 11.58 -4.12
N VAL A 26 -7.52 11.88 -5.27
CA VAL A 26 -6.43 11.08 -5.88
C VAL A 26 -5.05 11.53 -5.41
N GLY A 27 -4.96 12.65 -4.67
CA GLY A 27 -3.69 13.26 -4.28
C GLY A 27 -2.79 13.57 -5.48
N LEU A 28 -1.55 13.06 -5.43
CA LEU A 28 -0.55 13.25 -6.49
C LEU A 28 -0.53 12.10 -7.52
N VAL A 29 -1.45 11.14 -7.41
CA VAL A 29 -1.51 10.00 -8.31
C VAL A 29 -1.99 10.44 -9.70
N ARG A 30 -1.31 10.01 -10.75
CA ARG A 30 -1.75 10.26 -12.13
C ARG A 30 -3.05 9.50 -12.41
N THR A 31 -4.07 10.22 -12.86
CA THR A 31 -5.40 9.68 -13.23
C THR A 31 -5.38 9.00 -14.61
N THR A 32 -4.59 7.94 -14.73
CA THR A 32 -4.58 7.06 -15.92
C THR A 32 -5.73 6.07 -15.85
N THR A 33 -6.26 5.66 -17.00
CA THR A 33 -7.24 4.57 -17.09
C THR A 33 -6.64 3.28 -16.54
N GLY A 34 -7.45 2.50 -15.81
CA GLY A 34 -7.01 1.26 -15.15
C GLY A 34 -6.17 1.47 -13.88
N ASN A 35 -6.11 2.68 -13.33
CA ASN A 35 -5.45 2.92 -12.05
C ASN A 35 -6.25 2.27 -10.90
N ARG A 36 -5.56 1.62 -9.96
CA ARG A 36 -6.16 0.97 -8.78
C ARG A 36 -7.01 1.89 -7.91
N VAL A 37 -6.75 3.20 -7.95
CA VAL A 37 -7.58 4.20 -7.25
C VAL A 37 -9.04 4.16 -7.75
N PHE A 38 -9.26 3.91 -9.05
CA PHE A 38 -10.60 3.76 -9.60
C PHE A 38 -11.24 2.40 -9.25
N GLY A 39 -10.44 1.36 -9.03
CA GLY A 39 -10.93 0.11 -8.44
C GLY A 39 -11.46 0.30 -7.00
N ALA A 40 -10.78 1.14 -6.20
CA ALA A 40 -11.27 1.51 -4.88
C ALA A 40 -12.53 2.39 -4.95
N LEU A 41 -12.60 3.32 -5.92
CA LEU A 41 -13.80 4.09 -6.21
C LEU A 41 -14.99 3.16 -6.51
N LYS A 42 -14.79 2.19 -7.42
CA LYS A 42 -15.83 1.23 -7.79
C LYS A 42 -16.32 0.41 -6.59
N GLY A 43 -15.40 -0.09 -5.77
CA GLY A 43 -15.75 -0.79 -4.53
C GLY A 43 -16.53 0.09 -3.53
N ALA A 44 -16.24 1.39 -3.47
CA ALA A 44 -16.99 2.33 -2.63
C ALA A 44 -18.40 2.60 -3.17
N LEU A 45 -18.56 2.72 -4.50
CA LEU A 45 -19.85 2.83 -5.16
C LEU A 45 -20.71 1.58 -4.90
N ASP A 46 -20.16 0.39 -5.14
CA ASP A 46 -20.83 -0.90 -4.86
C ASP A 46 -21.15 -1.08 -3.37
N GLY A 47 -20.36 -0.47 -2.49
CA GLY A 47 -20.59 -0.39 -1.05
C GLY A 47 -21.70 0.59 -0.64
N GLY A 48 -22.25 1.38 -1.56
CA GLY A 48 -23.37 2.28 -1.30
C GLY A 48 -22.98 3.74 -1.03
N LEU A 49 -21.77 4.17 -1.37
CA LEU A 49 -21.41 5.60 -1.32
C LEU A 49 -21.84 6.31 -2.59
N ASP A 50 -22.32 7.54 -2.46
CA ASP A 50 -22.59 8.44 -3.58
C ASP A 50 -21.33 9.25 -3.87
N ILE A 51 -20.60 8.88 -4.93
CA ILE A 51 -19.40 9.60 -5.35
C ILE A 51 -19.62 10.08 -6.78
N PRO A 52 -19.63 11.40 -7.05
CA PRO A 52 -19.73 11.92 -8.40
C PRO A 52 -18.52 11.46 -9.23
N HIS A 53 -18.77 10.73 -10.30
CA HIS A 53 -17.75 10.20 -11.20
C HIS A 53 -18.22 10.26 -12.65
N SER A 54 -17.31 9.97 -13.59
CA SER A 54 -17.63 9.93 -15.03
C SER A 54 -16.97 8.73 -15.68
N ASP A 55 -17.70 8.07 -16.56
CA ASP A 55 -17.28 6.85 -17.28
C ASP A 55 -16.01 7.02 -18.11
N LYS A 56 -15.64 8.27 -18.44
CA LYS A 56 -14.50 8.59 -19.30
C LYS A 56 -13.15 8.10 -18.76
N ARG A 57 -13.03 7.87 -17.47
CA ARG A 57 -11.77 7.41 -16.85
C ARG A 57 -11.72 5.88 -16.66
N ASP A 58 -12.84 5.20 -16.86
CA ASP A 58 -13.02 3.75 -16.65
C ASP A 58 -13.14 2.94 -17.95
N GLU A 59 -12.75 3.51 -19.10
CA GLU A 59 -12.71 2.95 -20.47
C GLU A 59 -13.73 3.62 -21.38
N LYS A 60 -13.31 3.99 -22.59
CA LYS A 60 -14.18 4.62 -23.60
C LYS A 60 -15.26 3.67 -24.15
N GLN A 61 -15.23 2.41 -23.73
CA GLN A 61 -16.26 1.38 -23.82
C GLN A 61 -16.12 0.58 -22.54
N LEU A 62 -16.97 0.82 -21.54
CA LEU A 62 -16.99 0.07 -20.28
C LEU A 62 -17.33 -1.39 -20.60
N ASP A 63 -16.31 -2.24 -20.76
CA ASP A 63 -16.55 -3.67 -20.82
C ASP A 63 -16.69 -4.17 -19.38
N ALA A 64 -17.95 -4.27 -18.93
CA ALA A 64 -18.28 -4.75 -17.59
C ALA A 64 -17.67 -6.13 -17.30
N GLU A 65 -17.48 -6.98 -18.33
CA GLU A 65 -16.85 -8.28 -18.17
C GLU A 65 -15.36 -8.15 -17.84
N VAL A 66 -14.66 -7.24 -18.51
CA VAL A 66 -13.24 -6.92 -18.23
C VAL A 66 -13.11 -6.34 -16.83
N HIS A 67 -13.97 -5.39 -16.45
CA HIS A 67 -13.99 -4.82 -15.11
C HIS A 67 -14.21 -5.88 -14.03
N ARG A 68 -15.19 -6.75 -14.23
CA ARG A 68 -15.45 -7.90 -13.35
C ARG A 68 -14.23 -8.82 -13.25
N ASN A 69 -13.56 -9.08 -14.37
CA ASN A 69 -12.34 -9.88 -14.41
C ASN A 69 -11.20 -9.24 -13.58
N TYR A 70 -11.07 -7.91 -13.59
CA TYR A 70 -10.13 -7.19 -12.74
C TYR A 70 -10.52 -7.25 -11.25
N ILE A 71 -11.80 -7.11 -10.91
CA ILE A 71 -12.32 -7.16 -9.54
C ILE A 71 -12.01 -8.51 -8.88
N PHE A 72 -12.22 -9.61 -9.59
CA PHE A 72 -12.00 -10.97 -9.07
C PHE A 72 -10.59 -11.52 -9.34
N GLY A 73 -9.66 -10.68 -9.81
CA GLY A 73 -8.26 -11.06 -10.00
C GLY A 73 -8.00 -12.02 -11.15
N GLY A 74 -8.94 -12.22 -12.07
CA GLY A 74 -8.77 -13.18 -13.16
C GLY A 74 -7.66 -12.79 -14.15
N HIS A 75 -7.35 -11.49 -14.30
CA HIS A 75 -6.13 -11.06 -15.03
C HIS A 75 -4.83 -11.58 -14.39
N VAL A 76 -4.76 -11.66 -13.06
CA VAL A 76 -3.62 -12.24 -12.34
C VAL A 76 -3.62 -13.75 -12.50
N ALA A 77 -4.79 -14.40 -12.41
CA ALA A 77 -4.91 -15.83 -12.63
C ALA A 77 -4.46 -16.25 -14.03
N SER A 78 -4.86 -15.50 -15.08
CA SER A 78 -4.38 -15.72 -16.45
C SER A 78 -2.87 -15.57 -16.55
N TYR A 79 -2.29 -14.53 -15.94
CA TYR A 79 -0.83 -14.33 -15.96
C TYR A 79 -0.07 -15.44 -15.23
N VAL A 80 -0.61 -15.92 -14.11
CA VAL A 80 -0.06 -17.08 -13.39
C VAL A 80 -0.07 -18.32 -14.30
N LYS A 81 -1.19 -18.62 -14.96
CA LYS A 81 -1.30 -19.78 -15.87
C LYS A 81 -0.28 -19.73 -17.00
N THR A 82 -0.16 -18.58 -17.67
CA THR A 82 0.85 -18.38 -18.73
C THR A 82 2.27 -18.60 -18.21
N LEU A 83 2.62 -18.07 -17.04
CA LEU A 83 3.97 -18.27 -16.48
C LEU A 83 4.22 -19.70 -16.01
N MET A 84 3.21 -20.42 -15.54
CA MET A 84 3.36 -21.83 -15.17
C MET A 84 3.68 -22.71 -16.38
N GLU A 85 3.12 -22.40 -17.54
CA GLU A 85 3.33 -23.14 -18.79
C GLU A 85 4.62 -22.72 -19.50
N ASP A 86 4.84 -21.42 -19.68
CA ASP A 86 5.93 -20.89 -20.52
C ASP A 86 7.25 -20.76 -19.75
N GLU A 87 7.20 -20.32 -18.48
CA GLU A 87 8.38 -19.87 -17.71
C GLU A 87 8.28 -20.21 -16.21
N PRO A 88 8.38 -21.49 -15.82
CA PRO A 88 8.15 -21.93 -14.44
C PRO A 88 9.13 -21.32 -13.42
N GLU A 89 10.35 -20.96 -13.83
CA GLU A 89 11.31 -20.27 -12.98
C GLU A 89 10.82 -18.86 -12.59
N LYS A 90 10.26 -18.11 -13.55
CA LYS A 90 9.66 -16.80 -13.28
C LYS A 90 8.43 -16.92 -12.40
N TYR A 91 7.60 -17.95 -12.62
CA TYR A 91 6.46 -18.23 -11.76
C TYR A 91 6.89 -18.38 -10.28
N GLN A 92 7.93 -19.18 -10.01
CA GLN A 92 8.43 -19.39 -8.65
C GLN A 92 8.91 -18.10 -7.98
N VAL A 93 9.56 -17.20 -8.73
CA VAL A 93 10.05 -15.92 -8.19
C VAL A 93 8.90 -14.94 -7.98
N HIS A 94 8.06 -14.72 -8.99
CA HIS A 94 6.99 -13.72 -8.96
C HIS A 94 5.86 -14.08 -8.00
N PHE A 95 5.53 -15.37 -7.89
CA PHE A 95 4.40 -15.87 -7.11
C PHE A 95 4.81 -16.72 -5.91
N SER A 96 6.05 -16.54 -5.40
CA SER A 96 6.57 -17.27 -4.24
C SER A 96 5.65 -17.27 -3.02
N GLU A 97 5.00 -16.15 -2.69
CA GLU A 97 4.05 -16.06 -1.58
C GLU A 97 2.72 -16.77 -1.85
N TYR A 98 2.29 -16.86 -3.12
CA TYR A 98 1.09 -17.61 -3.49
C TYR A 98 1.34 -19.10 -3.32
N ILE A 99 2.52 -19.57 -3.78
CA ILE A 99 2.96 -20.96 -3.62
C ILE A 99 3.05 -21.33 -2.14
N LYS A 100 3.68 -20.48 -1.30
CA LYS A 100 3.77 -20.71 0.16
C LYS A 100 2.41 -20.81 0.85
N ARG A 101 1.40 -20.11 0.33
CA ARG A 101 0.04 -20.07 0.89
C ARG A 101 -0.92 -21.05 0.23
N GLY A 102 -0.48 -21.79 -0.80
CA GLY A 102 -1.31 -22.73 -1.55
C GLY A 102 -2.46 -22.04 -2.30
N ILE A 103 -2.21 -20.85 -2.88
CA ILE A 103 -3.21 -20.13 -3.67
C ILE A 103 -3.02 -20.48 -5.14
N GLU A 104 -3.98 -21.23 -5.69
CA GLU A 104 -4.01 -21.59 -7.11
C GLU A 104 -4.74 -20.53 -7.95
N PRO A 105 -4.43 -20.42 -9.26
CA PRO A 105 -5.07 -19.43 -10.12
C PRO A 105 -6.59 -19.63 -10.24
N ASP A 106 -7.09 -20.86 -10.18
CA ASP A 106 -8.52 -21.17 -10.27
C ASP A 106 -9.30 -20.78 -9.01
N ASP A 107 -8.63 -20.75 -7.85
CA ASP A 107 -9.25 -20.43 -6.56
C ASP A 107 -9.42 -18.92 -6.32
N MET A 108 -8.78 -18.06 -7.13
CA MET A 108 -8.75 -16.62 -6.88
C MET A 108 -10.14 -15.97 -6.88
N GLU A 109 -11.00 -16.32 -7.85
CA GLU A 109 -12.33 -15.73 -7.94
C GLU A 109 -13.19 -16.10 -6.72
N GLU A 110 -13.13 -17.37 -6.28
CA GLU A 110 -13.87 -17.83 -5.10
C GLU A 110 -13.33 -17.18 -3.82
N MET A 111 -12.00 -17.04 -3.71
CA MET A 111 -11.35 -16.34 -2.60
C MET A 111 -11.88 -14.90 -2.46
N TYR A 112 -11.92 -14.12 -3.56
CA TYR A 112 -12.42 -12.74 -3.51
C TYR A 112 -13.91 -12.65 -3.17
N LYS A 113 -14.74 -13.56 -3.70
CA LYS A 113 -16.17 -13.64 -3.31
C LYS A 113 -16.35 -13.89 -1.81
N LYS A 114 -15.57 -14.81 -1.23
CA LYS A 114 -15.56 -15.08 0.21
C LYS A 114 -15.15 -13.84 1.00
N VAL A 115 -14.12 -13.13 0.55
CA VAL A 115 -13.67 -11.87 1.18
C VAL A 115 -14.76 -10.81 1.16
N HIS A 116 -15.43 -10.58 0.02
CA HIS A 116 -16.53 -9.62 -0.06
C HIS A 116 -17.67 -9.97 0.88
N ALA A 117 -18.07 -11.24 0.94
CA ALA A 117 -19.10 -11.70 1.87
C ALA A 117 -18.70 -11.48 3.34
N ALA A 118 -17.43 -11.73 3.70
CA ALA A 118 -16.93 -11.52 5.05
C ALA A 118 -16.92 -10.03 5.46
N ILE A 119 -16.49 -9.13 4.56
CA ILE A 119 -16.49 -7.68 4.80
C ILE A 119 -17.92 -7.16 4.98
N HIS A 120 -18.87 -7.65 4.19
CA HIS A 120 -20.28 -7.28 4.35
C HIS A 120 -20.90 -7.79 5.66
N ALA A 121 -20.48 -8.99 6.11
CA ALA A 121 -20.98 -9.57 7.34
C ALA A 121 -20.46 -8.83 8.59
N ASP A 122 -19.18 -8.45 8.60
CA ASP A 122 -18.57 -7.68 9.69
C ASP A 122 -17.65 -6.57 9.16
N PRO A 123 -18.17 -5.33 9.03
CA PRO A 123 -17.39 -4.19 8.59
C PRO A 123 -16.56 -3.54 9.72
N THR A 124 -16.54 -4.11 10.92
CA THR A 124 -15.88 -3.47 12.07
C THR A 124 -14.35 -3.59 12.01
N THR A 125 -13.65 -2.48 12.31
CA THR A 125 -12.19 -2.47 12.33
C THR A 125 -11.66 -2.95 13.67
N ILE A 126 -10.89 -4.05 13.67
CA ILE A 126 -10.22 -4.57 14.87
C ILE A 126 -9.04 -3.66 15.22
N LYS A 127 -9.12 -2.98 16.37
CA LYS A 127 -8.02 -2.14 16.87
C LYS A 127 -6.91 -3.01 17.46
N SER A 128 -5.66 -2.55 17.31
CA SER A 128 -4.51 -3.19 17.93
C SER A 128 -4.62 -3.17 19.46
N THR A 129 -4.48 -4.35 20.08
CA THR A 129 -4.42 -4.54 21.53
C THR A 129 -3.01 -4.37 22.11
N LYS A 130 -2.02 -4.06 21.26
CA LYS A 130 -0.63 -3.85 21.68
C LYS A 130 -0.55 -2.73 22.70
N GLN A 131 -0.06 -3.05 23.89
CA GLN A 131 0.22 -2.04 24.90
C GLN A 131 1.37 -1.14 24.44
N PRO A 132 1.33 0.17 24.77
CA PRO A 132 2.48 1.03 24.56
C PRO A 132 3.70 0.46 25.30
N PRO A 133 4.91 0.59 24.75
CA PRO A 133 6.12 0.12 25.43
C PRO A 133 6.26 0.82 26.79
N LYS A 134 6.57 0.04 27.83
CA LYS A 134 6.72 0.55 29.21
C LYS A 134 7.81 1.63 29.32
N GLU A 135 8.85 1.51 28.51
CA GLU A 135 9.95 2.46 28.43
C GLU A 135 10.10 2.98 27.00
N HIS A 136 10.28 4.29 26.87
CA HIS A 136 10.51 4.91 25.57
C HIS A 136 11.96 4.67 25.13
N ARG A 137 12.16 3.68 24.25
CA ARG A 137 13.44 3.46 23.60
C ARG A 137 13.72 4.56 22.59
N ARG A 138 14.78 5.35 22.80
CA ARG A 138 15.29 6.31 21.81
C ARG A 138 16.19 5.59 20.82
N PHE A 139 15.84 5.63 19.54
CA PHE A 139 16.70 5.15 18.45
C PHE A 139 17.66 6.24 17.93
N ASN A 140 17.29 7.51 18.12
CA ASN A 140 18.11 8.64 17.70
C ASN A 140 19.07 9.06 18.81
N LEU A 141 20.29 9.39 18.42
CA LEU A 141 21.31 10.00 19.29
C LEU A 141 20.72 11.20 20.04
N LYS A 142 21.08 11.31 21.32
CA LYS A 142 20.73 12.49 22.12
C LYS A 142 21.48 13.68 21.54
N LYS A 143 20.75 14.78 21.28
CA LYS A 143 21.37 16.03 20.82
C LYS A 143 22.35 16.48 21.90
N LEU A 144 23.62 16.62 21.53
CA LEU A 144 24.64 17.10 22.46
C LEU A 144 24.25 18.47 23.01
N THR A 145 24.50 18.65 24.30
CA THR A 145 24.37 19.96 24.96
C THR A 145 25.46 20.91 24.45
N TYR A 146 25.32 22.21 24.74
CA TYR A 146 26.33 23.20 24.34
C TYR A 146 27.68 22.92 25.01
N GLU A 147 27.67 22.52 26.28
CA GLU A 147 28.87 22.20 27.06
C GLU A 147 29.59 20.96 26.50
N GLU A 148 28.85 19.91 26.17
CA GLU A 148 29.41 18.69 25.54
C GLU A 148 30.04 19.01 24.17
N ARG A 149 29.46 19.93 23.40
CA ARG A 149 30.05 20.39 22.12
C ARG A 149 31.33 21.18 22.35
N LYS A 150 31.35 22.06 23.36
CA LYS A 150 32.53 22.85 23.71
C LYS A 150 33.66 21.94 24.18
N ALA A 151 33.36 20.96 25.03
CA ALA A 151 34.33 19.98 25.50
C ALA A 151 34.92 19.17 24.33
N LYS A 152 34.06 18.64 23.43
CA LYS A 152 34.52 17.95 22.22
C LYS A 152 35.38 18.81 21.29
N LEU A 153 35.08 20.11 21.21
CA LEU A 153 35.91 21.04 20.43
C LEU A 153 37.29 21.22 21.07
N ILE A 154 37.36 21.41 22.38
CA ILE A 154 38.62 21.54 23.11
C ILE A 154 39.46 20.26 23.00
N GLU A 155 38.85 19.09 23.22
CA GLU A 155 39.50 17.79 23.05
C GLU A 155 40.06 17.63 21.63
N ARG A 156 39.30 18.03 20.61
CA ARG A 156 39.73 17.98 19.22
C ARG A 156 40.90 18.91 18.92
N LEU A 157 40.90 20.13 19.48
CA LEU A 157 42.01 21.08 19.32
C LEU A 157 43.27 20.59 20.03
N ASN A 158 43.15 20.09 21.26
CA ASN A 158 44.29 19.56 22.01
C ASN A 158 44.91 18.35 21.31
N ALA A 159 44.09 17.44 20.77
CA ALA A 159 44.57 16.30 19.99
C ALA A 159 45.31 16.74 18.73
N LEU A 160 44.82 17.79 18.05
CA LEU A 160 45.44 18.33 16.84
C LEU A 160 46.79 18.98 17.14
N ASN A 161 46.89 19.76 18.23
CA ASN A 161 48.16 20.36 18.66
C ASN A 161 49.17 19.29 19.07
N ALA A 162 48.76 18.29 19.85
CA ALA A 162 49.64 17.19 20.24
C ALA A 162 50.13 16.35 19.04
N SER A 163 49.31 16.19 18.00
CA SER A 163 49.75 15.56 16.75
C SER A 163 50.68 16.44 15.93
N ALA A 164 50.58 17.78 16.02
CA ALA A 164 51.48 18.68 15.30
C ALA A 164 52.88 18.66 15.95
N ASP A 165 52.96 18.77 17.28
CA ASP A 165 54.22 18.67 18.02
C ASP A 165 54.94 17.33 17.75
N ALA A 166 54.20 16.22 17.69
CA ALA A 166 54.78 14.91 17.40
C ALA A 166 55.27 14.71 15.95
N ASN A 167 54.78 15.50 14.98
CA ASN A 167 55.29 15.46 13.60
C ASN A 167 56.47 16.42 13.40
N GLU A 168 56.57 17.50 14.18
CA GLU A 168 57.75 18.38 14.17
C GLU A 168 58.99 17.66 14.74
N ASP A 169 58.82 16.76 15.72
CA ASP A 169 59.89 15.94 16.28
C ASP A 169 60.40 14.81 15.34
N GLU A 170 59.66 14.45 14.26
CA GLU A 170 60.08 13.43 13.27
C GLU A 170 60.79 14.01 12.03
N ASP A 171 60.66 15.31 11.76
CA ASP A 171 61.30 15.99 10.60
C ASP A 171 62.70 16.57 10.93
N ASP A 172 63.13 16.54 12.20
CA ASP A 172 64.43 17.04 12.69
C ASP A 172 65.50 15.94 12.98
N GLU A 173 65.30 14.69 12.54
CA GLU A 173 66.30 13.58 12.56
C GLU A 173 66.90 13.23 11.18
#